data_AF-A0A0W0X044-F1
#
_entry.id   AF-A0A0W0X044-F1
#
_cell.length_a   1.000
_cell.length_b   1.000
_cell.length_c   1.000
_cell.angle_alpha   90.00
_cell.angle_beta   90.00
_cell.angle_gamma   90.00
#
_symmetry.space_group_name_H-M   'P 1'
#
loop_
_entity.id
_entity.type
_entity.pdbx_description
1 polymer ?
#
loop_
_entity_poly.entity_id
_entity_poly.type
_entity_poly.pdbx_seq_one_letter_code
_entity_poly.pdbx_strand_id
1 'polypeptide(L)'
;MIKKMILLPALALSLAFSAPSFADKNGGQCPCMRLQKLSQELDLTADQQAKIKAIKEQAQKDMSANEADMKNIRSQIKELIQSEKIDEDKLNKLIEQKKEIIASAMKTKIMMKNQIYNVLNAQQKAKFSALMDKWESKHKAHDEEMND
;
A
#
# COMPACT_ATOMS: atom_id res chain seq x y z
N MET A 1 48.67 -54.09 15.58
CA MET A 1 47.74 -53.37 14.68
C MET A 1 46.33 -53.48 15.23
N ILE A 2 45.87 -52.46 15.97
CA ILE A 2 44.47 -52.34 16.44
C ILE A 2 44.02 -50.89 16.20
N LYS A 3 42.77 -50.75 15.77
CA LYS A 3 42.24 -49.75 14.83
C LYS A 3 41.48 -48.65 15.59
N LYS A 4 41.83 -47.37 15.30
CA LYS A 4 41.01 -46.13 15.19
C LYS A 4 39.90 -45.89 16.25
N MET A 5 40.05 -44.93 17.17
CA MET A 5 39.68 -43.49 17.08
C MET A 5 38.17 -43.17 16.99
N ILE A 6 37.60 -42.77 18.15
CA ILE A 6 36.72 -41.62 18.54
C ILE A 6 35.74 -40.99 17.50
N LEU A 7 34.60 -40.48 18.05
CA LEU A 7 33.65 -39.41 17.60
C LEU A 7 32.32 -39.94 17.01
N LEU A 8 31.09 -39.45 17.27
CA LEU A 8 30.50 -38.32 18.03
C LEU A 8 28.95 -38.57 18.06
N PRO A 9 28.14 -38.21 19.09
CA PRO A 9 26.68 -38.35 18.99
C PRO A 9 26.08 -37.27 18.09
N ALA A 10 25.29 -37.69 17.10
CA ALA A 10 24.57 -36.80 16.19
C ALA A 10 23.41 -36.10 16.92
N LEU A 11 23.61 -34.85 17.29
CA LEU A 11 22.55 -33.96 17.77
C LEU A 11 21.78 -33.45 16.53
N ALA A 12 20.60 -34.03 16.29
CA ALA A 12 19.70 -33.58 15.24
C ALA A 12 19.16 -32.19 15.58
N LEU A 13 19.73 -31.15 14.97
CA LEU A 13 19.25 -29.78 15.06
C LEU A 13 18.07 -29.64 14.07
N SER A 14 16.85 -29.84 14.56
CA SER A 14 15.63 -29.54 13.81
C SER A 14 15.50 -28.03 13.64
N LEU A 15 15.79 -27.55 12.42
CA LEU A 15 15.47 -26.21 11.97
C LEU A 15 13.95 -26.04 11.96
N ALA A 16 13.41 -25.42 13.00
CA ALA A 16 12.05 -24.91 13.00
C ALA A 16 11.98 -23.77 11.98
N PHE A 17 11.39 -24.04 10.81
CA PHE A 17 10.94 -23.00 9.91
C PHE A 17 9.79 -22.24 10.60
N SER A 18 10.13 -21.13 11.26
CA SER A 18 9.15 -20.14 11.65
C SER A 18 8.60 -19.51 10.36
N ALA A 19 7.36 -19.86 10.02
CA ALA A 19 6.65 -19.14 8.97
C ALA A 19 6.60 -17.65 9.35
N PRO A 20 7.04 -16.72 8.49
CA PRO A 20 6.82 -15.31 8.75
C PRO A 20 5.31 -15.06 8.72
N SER A 21 4.73 -14.80 9.90
CA SER A 21 3.39 -14.26 10.03
C SER A 21 3.42 -12.81 9.53
N PHE A 22 3.04 -12.61 8.27
CA PHE A 22 2.77 -11.27 7.75
C PHE A 22 1.49 -10.76 8.40
N ALA A 23 1.64 -9.93 9.43
CA ALA A 23 0.54 -9.11 9.91
C ALA A 23 0.11 -8.19 8.76
N ASP A 24 -1.10 -8.39 8.24
CA ASP A 24 -1.71 -7.55 7.22
C ASP A 24 -2.00 -6.18 7.83
N LYS A 25 -0.96 -5.33 7.87
CA LYS A 25 -1.07 -3.91 8.16
C LYS A 25 -1.76 -3.26 6.96
N ASN A 26 -3.07 -3.41 6.89
CA ASN A 26 -3.94 -2.75 5.92
C ASN A 26 -4.01 -1.24 6.23
N GLY A 27 -2.87 -0.55 6.14
CA GLY A 27 -2.79 0.90 6.10
C GLY A 27 -3.09 1.39 4.69
N GLY A 28 -4.19 2.11 4.52
CA GLY A 28 -4.39 3.01 3.36
C GLY A 28 -4.72 2.39 2.00
N GLN A 29 -4.86 1.06 1.85
CA GLN A 29 -5.32 0.50 0.57
C GLN A 29 -6.78 0.88 0.33
N CYS A 30 -7.07 1.59 -0.77
CA CYS A 30 -8.44 1.82 -1.23
C CYS A 30 -9.16 0.46 -1.24
N PRO A 31 -10.27 0.29 -0.50
CA PRO A 31 -11.01 -0.97 -0.46
C PRO A 31 -11.43 -1.47 -1.85
N CYS A 32 -11.50 -0.53 -2.81
CA CYS A 32 -11.78 -0.74 -4.22
C CYS A 32 -10.69 -1.52 -4.99
N MET A 33 -9.43 -1.45 -4.56
CA MET A 33 -8.27 -2.05 -5.24
C MET A 33 -7.74 -3.31 -4.53
N ARG A 34 -8.54 -3.95 -3.67
CA ARG A 34 -8.15 -5.24 -3.06
C ARG A 34 -7.96 -6.28 -4.15
N LEU A 35 -6.82 -6.98 -4.12
CA LEU A 35 -6.43 -7.93 -5.18
C LEU A 35 -7.49 -9.02 -5.36
N GLN A 36 -8.05 -9.53 -4.25
CA GLN A 36 -9.11 -10.53 -4.29
C GLN A 36 -10.33 -10.05 -5.09
N LYS A 37 -10.81 -8.82 -4.83
CA LYS A 37 -11.95 -8.25 -5.56
C LYS A 37 -11.62 -8.04 -7.03
N LEU A 38 -10.45 -7.47 -7.32
CA LEU A 38 -10.01 -7.23 -8.68
C LEU A 38 -9.88 -8.54 -9.47
N SER A 39 -9.39 -9.60 -8.81
CA SER A 39 -9.25 -10.93 -9.39
C SER A 39 -10.58 -11.55 -9.78
N GLN A 40 -11.61 -11.35 -8.95
CA GLN A 40 -12.96 -11.85 -9.20
C GLN A 40 -13.65 -11.06 -10.32
N GLU A 41 -13.58 -9.72 -10.28
CA GLU A 41 -14.26 -8.86 -11.25
C GLU A 41 -13.68 -8.97 -12.68
N LEU A 42 -12.37 -9.20 -12.78
CA LEU A 42 -11.65 -9.25 -14.06
C LEU A 42 -11.31 -10.68 -14.51
N ASP A 43 -11.71 -11.71 -13.76
CA ASP A 43 -11.37 -13.10 -14.08
C ASP A 43 -9.86 -13.27 -14.33
N LEU A 44 -9.03 -12.77 -13.41
CA LEU A 44 -7.57 -12.72 -13.61
C LEU A 44 -6.97 -14.13 -13.60
N THR A 45 -6.10 -14.41 -14.57
CA THR A 45 -5.27 -15.61 -14.58
C THR A 45 -4.25 -15.59 -13.44
N ALA A 46 -3.71 -16.76 -13.06
CA ALA A 46 -2.69 -16.87 -12.02
C ALA A 46 -1.47 -15.96 -12.29
N ASP A 47 -1.01 -15.91 -13.55
CA ASP A 47 0.11 -15.06 -13.96
C ASP A 47 -0.20 -13.57 -13.81
N GLN A 48 -1.42 -13.15 -14.16
CA GLN A 48 -1.85 -11.77 -13.99
C GLN A 48 -1.97 -11.40 -12.51
N GLN A 49 -2.53 -12.28 -11.68
CA GLN A 49 -2.62 -12.08 -10.23
C GLN A 49 -1.24 -11.89 -9.61
N ALA A 50 -0.25 -12.72 -9.98
CA ALA A 50 1.12 -12.61 -9.48
C ALA A 50 1.77 -11.27 -9.86
N LYS A 51 1.66 -10.85 -11.13
CA LYS A 51 2.18 -9.55 -11.60
C LYS A 51 1.53 -8.38 -10.90
N ILE A 52 0.20 -8.40 -10.77
CA ILE A 52 -0.57 -7.34 -10.11
C ILE A 52 -0.24 -7.29 -8.61
N LYS A 53 -0.04 -8.43 -7.96
CA LYS A 53 0.40 -8.48 -6.55
C LYS A 53 1.73 -7.75 -6.37
N ALA A 54 2.73 -8.05 -7.21
CA ALA A 54 4.03 -7.39 -7.15
C ALA A 54 3.94 -5.86 -7.38
N ILE A 55 3.15 -5.44 -8.38
CA ILE A 55 2.88 -4.01 -8.65
C ILE A 55 2.28 -3.33 -7.41
N LYS A 56 1.32 -3.97 -6.75
CA LYS A 56 0.65 -3.44 -5.56
C LYS A 56 1.57 -3.38 -4.35
N GLU A 57 2.39 -4.40 -4.11
CA GLU A 57 3.34 -4.43 -2.99
C GLU A 57 4.39 -3.32 -3.13
N GLN A 58 4.89 -3.10 -4.36
CA GLN A 58 5.80 -1.99 -4.62
C GLN A 58 5.12 -0.63 -4.39
N ALA A 59 3.91 -0.43 -4.93
CA ALA A 59 3.17 0.81 -4.72
C ALA A 59 2.84 1.06 -3.24
N GLN A 60 2.52 0.01 -2.47
CA GLN A 60 2.30 0.11 -1.03
C GLN A 60 3.58 0.55 -0.31
N LYS A 61 4.73 -0.04 -0.64
CA LYS A 61 6.01 0.37 -0.07
C LYS A 61 6.30 1.84 -0.33
N ASP A 62 6.08 2.31 -1.55
CA ASP A 62 6.34 3.69 -1.95
C ASP A 62 5.38 4.68 -1.27
N MET A 63 4.11 4.29 -1.09
CA MET A 63 3.13 5.12 -0.37
C MET A 63 3.37 5.16 1.14
N SER A 64 3.83 4.05 1.72
CA SER A 64 4.11 3.95 3.16
C SER A 64 5.45 4.59 3.56
N ALA A 65 6.32 4.93 2.61
CA ALA A 65 7.63 5.53 2.87
C ALA A 65 7.54 6.81 3.73
N ASN A 66 6.48 7.60 3.54
CA ASN A 66 6.28 8.89 4.21
C ASN A 66 5.24 8.83 5.35
N GLU A 67 4.88 7.63 5.85
CA GLU A 67 3.89 7.49 6.93
C GLU A 67 4.33 8.19 8.23
N ALA A 68 5.61 8.07 8.57
CA ALA A 68 6.19 8.71 9.75
C ALA A 68 6.13 10.24 9.64
N ASP A 69 6.47 10.79 8.47
CA ASP A 69 6.43 12.23 8.21
C ASP A 69 5.00 12.76 8.27
N MET A 70 4.05 12.04 7.67
CA MET A 70 2.63 12.40 7.76
C MET A 70 2.09 12.34 9.19
N LYS A 71 2.58 11.43 10.03
CA LYS A 71 2.22 11.39 11.46
C LYS A 71 2.82 12.57 12.21
N ASN A 72 4.09 12.88 11.93
CA ASN A 72 4.80 14.01 12.52
C ASN A 72 4.12 15.36 12.16
N ILE A 73 3.80 15.58 10.89
CA ILE A 73 3.07 16.77 10.42
C ILE A 73 1.75 16.93 11.17
N ARG A 74 0.97 15.84 11.34
CA ARG A 74 -0.29 15.89 12.11
C ARG A 74 -0.07 16.27 13.57
N SER A 75 1.01 15.77 14.20
CA SER A 75 1.36 16.16 15.58
C SER A 75 1.71 17.64 15.67
N GLN A 76 2.55 18.14 14.77
CA GLN A 76 2.97 19.54 14.77
C GLN A 76 1.81 20.50 14.48
N ILE A 77 0.87 20.13 13.60
CA ILE A 77 -0.35 20.89 13.38
C ILE A 77 -1.20 20.91 14.66
N LYS A 78 -1.33 19.79 15.37
CA LYS A 78 -2.06 19.74 16.65
C LYS A 78 -1.43 20.66 17.69
N GLU A 79 -0.09 20.67 17.78
CA GLU A 79 0.64 21.58 18.67
C GLU A 79 0.41 23.06 18.32
N LEU A 80 0.43 23.41 17.02
CA LEU A 80 0.11 24.77 16.56
C LEU A 80 -1.29 25.21 17.00
N ILE A 81 -2.29 24.33 16.89
CA ILE A 81 -3.67 24.62 17.31
C ILE A 81 -3.77 24.87 18.83
N GLN A 82 -2.90 24.24 19.63
CA GLN A 82 -2.89 24.38 21.08
C GLN A 82 -2.05 25.57 21.59
N SER A 83 -1.39 26.30 20.69
CA SER A 83 -0.61 27.49 21.04
C SER A 83 -1.50 28.73 21.23
N GLU A 84 -1.01 29.72 21.97
CA GLU A 84 -1.73 31.00 22.18
C GLU A 84 -1.97 31.76 20.86
N LYS A 85 -1.02 31.65 19.91
CA LYS A 85 -1.11 32.23 18.57
C LYS A 85 -0.48 31.29 17.56
N ILE A 86 -1.15 31.10 16.43
CA ILE A 86 -0.64 30.29 15.33
C ILE A 86 0.59 30.97 14.72
N ASP A 87 1.70 30.23 14.66
CA ASP A 87 2.85 30.56 13.83
C ASP A 87 2.53 30.21 12.37
N GLU A 88 2.17 31.24 11.59
CA GLU A 88 1.78 31.10 10.18
C GLU A 88 2.93 30.58 9.30
N ASP A 89 4.18 30.96 9.59
CA ASP A 89 5.35 30.50 8.84
C ASP A 89 5.58 28.99 9.05
N LYS A 90 5.44 28.52 10.30
CA LYS A 90 5.50 27.09 10.60
C LYS A 90 4.33 26.34 9.97
N LEU A 91 3.12 26.89 10.01
CA LEU A 91 1.96 26.30 9.35
C LEU A 91 2.19 26.14 7.84
N ASN A 92 2.66 27.19 7.17
CA ASN A 92 2.91 27.18 5.73
C ASN A 92 3.93 26.10 5.34
N LYS A 93 5.01 25.92 6.11
CA LYS A 93 6.00 24.86 5.89
C LYS A 93 5.41 23.47 6.03
N LEU A 94 4.60 23.24 7.07
CA LEU A 94 3.94 21.94 7.30
C LEU A 94 2.95 21.60 6.18
N ILE A 95 2.23 22.60 5.68
CA ILE A 95 1.33 22.44 4.54
C ILE A 95 2.10 22.09 3.28
N GLU A 96 3.24 22.75 3.02
CA GLU A 96 4.05 22.45 1.83
C GLU A 96 4.59 21.02 1.86
N GLN A 97 5.16 20.59 2.98
CA GLN A 97 5.59 19.20 3.17
C GLN A 97 4.44 18.20 2.95
N LYS A 98 3.25 18.52 3.48
CA LYS A 98 2.07 17.67 3.30
C LYS A 98 1.65 17.57 1.84
N LYS A 99 1.67 18.68 1.09
CA LYS A 99 1.35 18.69 -0.35
C LYS A 99 2.27 17.79 -1.14
N GLU A 100 3.58 17.87 -0.91
CA GLU A 100 4.58 17.04 -1.59
C GLU A 100 4.31 15.54 -1.37
N ILE A 101 4.03 15.15 -0.12
CA ILE A 101 3.74 13.76 0.22
C ILE A 101 2.44 13.28 -0.47
N ILE A 102 1.38 14.11 -0.44
CA ILE A 102 0.11 13.77 -1.10
C ILE A 102 0.31 13.68 -2.62
N ALA A 103 1.05 14.61 -3.23
CA ALA A 103 1.35 14.61 -4.66
C ALA A 103 2.11 13.34 -5.08
N SER A 104 3.12 12.95 -4.30
CA SER A 104 3.86 11.71 -4.53
C SER A 104 2.96 10.48 -4.45
N ALA A 105 2.13 10.38 -3.41
CA ALA A 105 1.19 9.27 -3.25
C ALA A 105 0.15 9.19 -4.39
N MET A 106 -0.34 10.34 -4.87
CA MET A 106 -1.23 10.41 -6.05
C MET A 106 -0.53 9.88 -7.30
N LYS A 107 0.71 10.32 -7.56
CA LYS A 107 1.50 9.84 -8.70
C LYS A 107 1.70 8.33 -8.64
N THR A 108 2.08 7.79 -7.49
CA THR A 108 2.24 6.34 -7.29
C THR A 108 0.93 5.58 -7.57
N LYS A 109 -0.22 6.09 -7.09
CA LYS A 109 -1.52 5.46 -7.35
C LYS A 109 -1.89 5.45 -8.83
N ILE A 110 -1.62 6.54 -9.56
CA ILE A 110 -1.86 6.65 -11.00
C ILE A 110 -0.97 5.66 -11.76
N MET A 111 0.33 5.65 -11.46
CA MET A 111 1.28 4.73 -12.08
C MET A 111 0.91 3.27 -11.83
N MET A 112 0.57 2.91 -10.59
CA MET A 112 0.11 1.57 -10.22
C MET A 112 -1.11 1.15 -11.05
N LYS A 113 -2.14 2.00 -11.17
CA LYS A 113 -3.31 1.69 -12.00
C LYS A 113 -2.94 1.47 -13.47
N ASN A 114 -2.06 2.28 -14.03
CA ASN A 114 -1.59 2.13 -15.40
C ASN A 114 -0.82 0.80 -15.60
N GLN A 115 0.07 0.45 -14.68
CA GLN A 115 0.80 -0.82 -14.72
C GLN A 115 -0.15 -2.01 -14.64
N ILE A 116 -1.15 -1.98 -13.75
CA ILE A 116 -2.20 -3.00 -13.67
C ILE A 116 -2.93 -3.11 -15.00
N TYR A 117 -3.39 -1.99 -15.56
CA TYR A 117 -4.09 -1.95 -16.85
C TYR A 117 -3.30 -2.63 -17.97
N ASN A 118 -1.98 -2.45 -18.00
CA ASN A 118 -1.11 -3.04 -19.02
C ASN A 118 -0.86 -4.56 -18.86
N VAL A 119 -1.22 -5.16 -17.72
CA VAL A 119 -1.19 -6.62 -17.51
C VAL A 119 -2.45 -7.30 -18.07
N LEU A 120 -3.52 -6.53 -18.31
CA LEU A 120 -4.83 -7.02 -18.71
C LEU A 120 -4.93 -7.23 -20.22
N ASN A 121 -5.76 -8.21 -20.63
CA ASN A 121 -6.17 -8.37 -22.03
C ASN A 121 -7.26 -7.35 -22.40
N ALA A 122 -7.66 -7.32 -23.69
CA ALA A 122 -8.63 -6.34 -24.19
C ALA A 122 -9.99 -6.36 -23.46
N GLN A 123 -10.54 -7.55 -23.19
CA GLN A 123 -11.83 -7.69 -22.50
C GLN A 123 -11.73 -7.21 -21.04
N GLN A 124 -10.65 -7.57 -20.36
CA GLN A 124 -10.40 -7.16 -18.98
C GLN A 124 -10.14 -5.65 -18.86
N LYS A 125 -9.47 -5.03 -19.83
CA LYS A 125 -9.27 -3.58 -19.89
C LYS A 125 -10.60 -2.83 -19.92
N ALA A 126 -11.55 -3.28 -20.73
CA ALA A 126 -12.88 -2.68 -20.80
C ALA A 126 -13.62 -2.77 -19.44
N LYS A 127 -13.60 -3.95 -18.80
CA LYS A 127 -14.15 -4.13 -17.44
C LYS A 127 -13.46 -3.23 -16.43
N PHE A 128 -12.14 -3.11 -16.48
CA PHE A 128 -11.38 -2.28 -15.55
C PHE A 128 -11.71 -0.78 -15.69
N SER A 129 -11.90 -0.28 -16.91
CA SER A 129 -12.37 1.10 -17.12
C SER A 129 -13.72 1.34 -16.48
N ALA A 130 -14.69 0.45 -16.67
CA ALA A 130 -16.01 0.57 -16.04
C ALA A 130 -15.94 0.52 -14.50
N LEU A 131 -15.03 -0.30 -13.94
CA LEU A 131 -14.77 -0.30 -12.50
C LEU A 131 -14.21 1.04 -12.01
N MET A 132 -13.30 1.67 -12.77
CA MET A 132 -12.77 2.98 -12.43
C MET A 132 -13.87 4.05 -12.38
N ASP A 133 -14.75 4.08 -13.38
CA ASP A 133 -15.88 5.02 -13.43
C ASP A 133 -16.80 4.81 -12.22
N LYS A 134 -17.10 3.55 -11.88
CA LYS A 134 -17.91 3.21 -10.70
C LYS A 134 -17.27 3.69 -9.40
N TRP A 135 -15.95 3.56 -9.27
CA TRP A 135 -15.24 4.05 -8.08
C TRP A 135 -15.27 5.57 -7.99
N GLU A 136 -15.14 6.28 -9.12
CA GLU A 136 -15.23 7.73 -9.17
C GLU A 136 -16.61 8.23 -8.78
N SER A 137 -17.68 7.66 -9.37
CA SER A 137 -19.06 8.02 -9.01
C SER A 137 -19.37 7.76 -7.54
N LYS A 138 -18.83 6.67 -6.98
CA LYS A 138 -18.99 6.39 -5.54
C LYS A 138 -18.26 7.42 -4.65
N HIS A 139 -17.09 7.90 -5.07
CA HIS A 139 -16.41 8.98 -4.36
C HIS A 139 -17.23 10.28 -4.42
N LYS A 140 -17.71 10.67 -5.61
CA LYS A 140 -18.55 11.87 -5.77
C LYS A 140 -19.78 11.83 -4.87
N ALA A 141 -20.53 10.73 -4.89
CA ALA A 141 -21.73 10.58 -4.06
C ALA A 141 -21.41 10.68 -2.55
N HIS A 142 -20.30 10.11 -2.10
CA HIS A 142 -19.86 10.24 -0.71
C HIS A 142 -19.46 11.68 -0.37
N ASP A 143 -18.79 12.38 -1.27
CA ASP A 143 -18.39 13.78 -1.06
C ASP A 143 -19.60 14.72 -1.05
N GLU A 144 -20.64 14.42 -1.83
CA GLU A 144 -21.94 15.11 -1.80
C GLU A 144 -22.67 14.86 -0.47
N GLU A 145 -22.80 13.60 -0.04
CA GLU A 145 -23.46 13.23 1.23
C GLU A 145 -22.78 13.85 2.46
N MET A 146 -21.47 14.07 2.42
CA MET A 146 -20.71 14.68 3.53
C MET A 146 -20.79 16.22 3.57
N ASN A 147 -21.30 16.85 2.50
CA ASN A 147 -21.43 18.31 2.39
C ASN A 147 -22.87 18.81 2.62
N ASP A 148 -23.85 17.91 2.74
CA ASP A 148 -25.25 18.17 3.14
C ASP A 148 -25.44 18.01 4.67
#